data_AF-A0A537EPB8-F1
#
_entry.id   AF-A0A537EPB8-F1
#
_cell.length_a   1.000
_cell.length_b   1.000
_cell.length_c   1.000
_cell.angle_alpha   90.00
_cell.angle_beta   90.00
_cell.angle_gamma   90.00
#
_symmetry.space_group_name_H-M   'P 1'
#
loop_
_entity.id
_entity.type
_entity.pdbx_description
1 polymer ?
#
loop_
_entity_poly.entity_id
_entity_poly.type
_entity_poly.pdbx_seq_one_letter_code
_entity_poly.pdbx_strand_id
1 'polypeptide(L)'
;MLLEGILGLTSVVAVGIIANTTGIGALSLYVKGGAIYLSNLLIPSAASTAIMALMVLILGLTLTQLALRFARLAISEMVGARFLKNIYVTSIIVSIITFVLTSSRFSAPWGFIWTLFGGSNQLLAGVTLLVTTLWLAKIKRNTFLTGIPAIFMLGTTIVALSYTAYATLDIAATTNTPLKVYGNAVAGGIAVILTILGIVLSYDGFRAYRRIRVGGVSTPSMTPGPVLAKAAGSETPKPAFTGELAET
;
A
#
# COMPACT_ATOMS: atom_id res chain seq x y z
N MET A 1 4.80 -0.63 1.65
CA MET A 1 5.73 -1.33 0.74
C MET A 1 7.08 -1.60 1.37
N LEU A 2 7.82 -0.58 1.78
CA LEU A 2 9.08 -0.79 2.52
C LEU A 2 8.84 -1.55 3.86
N LEU A 3 7.77 -1.20 4.57
CA LEU A 3 7.32 -1.88 5.79
C LEU A 3 6.90 -3.35 5.57
N GLU A 4 6.27 -3.66 4.43
CA GLU A 4 5.92 -5.04 4.03
C GLU A 4 7.18 -5.87 3.70
N GLY A 5 8.19 -5.25 3.07
CA GLY A 5 9.48 -5.89 2.85
C GLY A 5 10.23 -6.17 4.15
N ILE A 6 10.17 -5.25 5.12
CA ILE A 6 10.73 -5.46 6.47
C ILE A 6 9.97 -6.58 7.21
N LEU A 7 8.64 -6.59 7.14
CA LEU A 7 7.82 -7.68 7.71
C LEU A 7 8.12 -9.03 7.05
N GLY A 8 8.30 -9.05 5.73
CA GLY A 8 8.71 -10.26 5.01
C GLY A 8 10.08 -10.77 5.48
N LEU A 9 11.08 -9.88 5.56
CA LEU A 9 12.43 -10.23 6.01
C LEU A 9 12.42 -10.75 7.45
N THR A 10 11.76 -10.02 8.36
CA THR A 10 11.63 -10.43 9.77
C THR A 10 10.85 -11.73 9.92
N SER A 11 9.84 -11.96 9.07
CA SER A 11 9.11 -13.23 9.04
C SER A 11 9.96 -14.41 8.56
N VAL A 12 10.81 -14.22 7.56
CA VAL A 12 11.74 -15.28 7.11
C VAL A 12 12.73 -15.63 8.21
N VAL A 13 13.29 -14.62 8.88
CA VAL A 13 14.19 -14.83 10.03
C VAL A 13 13.45 -15.54 11.16
N ALA A 14 12.26 -15.08 11.53
CA ALA A 14 11.46 -15.69 12.60
C ALA A 14 11.11 -17.16 12.32
N VAL A 15 10.77 -17.51 11.07
CA VAL A 15 10.46 -18.91 10.72
C VAL A 15 11.72 -19.77 10.66
N GLY A 16 12.87 -19.20 10.27
CA GLY A 16 14.13 -19.94 10.08
C GLY A 16 14.68 -20.64 11.32
N ILE A 17 14.26 -20.25 12.54
CA ILE A 17 14.67 -20.88 13.80
C ILE A 17 13.77 -22.07 14.21
N ILE A 18 12.62 -22.24 13.57
CA ILE A 18 11.62 -23.25 13.94
C ILE A 18 11.81 -24.49 13.05
N ALA A 19 12.22 -25.61 13.66
CA ALA A 19 12.47 -26.86 12.94
C ALA A 19 11.20 -27.57 12.42
N ASN A 20 10.06 -27.40 13.10
CA ASN A 20 8.79 -28.00 12.69
C ASN A 20 7.66 -26.97 12.67
N THR A 21 7.13 -26.72 11.48
CA THR A 21 6.08 -25.73 11.20
C THR A 21 4.71 -26.34 10.99
N THR A 22 4.60 -27.68 11.06
CA THR A 22 3.36 -28.39 10.72
C THR A 22 2.23 -28.07 11.70
N GLY A 23 1.05 -27.73 11.17
CA GLY A 23 -0.16 -27.47 11.96
C GLY A 23 -0.16 -26.15 12.75
N ILE A 24 0.87 -25.31 12.64
CA ILE A 24 0.94 -24.01 13.32
C ILE A 24 0.50 -22.90 12.36
N GLY A 25 -0.42 -22.03 12.80
CA GLY A 25 -0.84 -20.87 12.00
C GLY A 25 0.31 -19.86 11.79
N ALA A 26 0.32 -19.19 10.64
CA ALA A 26 1.40 -18.27 10.23
C ALA A 26 1.72 -17.19 11.28
N LEU A 27 0.69 -16.63 11.93
CA LEU A 27 0.86 -15.64 12.98
C LEU A 27 1.58 -16.21 14.20
N SER A 28 1.19 -17.42 14.61
CA SER A 28 1.78 -18.12 15.76
C SER A 28 3.21 -18.55 15.48
N LEU A 29 3.54 -18.89 14.23
CA LEU A 29 4.92 -19.14 13.77
C LEU A 29 5.78 -17.89 13.94
N TYR A 30 5.31 -16.74 13.47
CA TYR A 30 6.03 -15.47 13.61
C TYR A 30 6.29 -15.11 15.08
N VAL A 31 5.25 -15.21 15.92
CA VAL A 31 5.36 -14.90 17.36
C VAL A 31 6.31 -15.86 18.07
N LYS A 32 6.19 -17.18 17.85
CA LYS A 32 7.08 -18.18 18.45
C LYS A 32 8.53 -17.99 18.02
N GLY A 33 8.74 -17.75 16.72
CA GLY A 33 10.06 -17.57 16.15
C GLY A 33 10.77 -16.34 16.70
N GLY A 34 10.08 -15.19 16.68
CA GLY A 34 10.59 -13.96 17.26
C GLY A 34 10.81 -14.06 18.78
N ALA A 35 9.96 -14.80 19.49
CA ALA A 35 10.12 -14.98 20.94
C ALA A 35 11.40 -15.76 21.28
N ILE A 36 11.81 -16.73 20.46
CA ILE A 36 13.08 -17.45 20.65
C ILE A 36 14.26 -16.49 20.47
N TYR A 37 14.23 -15.62 19.45
CA TYR A 37 15.27 -14.61 19.25
C TYR A 37 15.35 -13.61 20.41
N LEU A 38 14.21 -13.09 20.90
CA LEU A 38 14.23 -12.20 22.07
C LEU A 38 14.71 -12.92 23.34
N SER A 39 14.43 -14.21 23.48
CA SER A 39 14.88 -14.98 24.65
C SER A 39 16.39 -15.16 24.67
N ASN A 40 17.04 -15.20 23.51
CA ASN A 40 18.51 -15.18 23.41
C ASN A 40 19.13 -13.83 23.80
N LEU A 41 18.34 -12.76 23.87
CA LEU A 41 18.75 -11.43 24.34
C LEU A 41 18.52 -11.24 25.86
N LEU A 42 18.49 -12.34 26.63
CA LEU A 42 18.24 -12.39 28.08
C LEU A 42 16.84 -11.92 28.53
N ILE A 43 15.85 -11.85 27.63
CA ILE A 43 14.46 -11.54 28.00
C ILE A 43 13.74 -12.84 28.39
N PRO A 44 13.00 -12.90 29.52
CA PRO A 44 12.24 -14.09 29.88
C PRO A 44 11.29 -14.54 28.77
N SER A 45 11.23 -15.85 28.50
CA SER A 45 10.43 -16.42 27.40
C SER A 45 8.95 -15.97 27.38
N ALA A 46 8.36 -15.85 28.56
CA ALA A 46 6.99 -15.35 28.72
C ALA A 46 6.85 -13.87 28.24
N ALA A 47 7.81 -13.02 28.61
CA ALA A 47 7.83 -11.61 28.18
C ALA A 47 8.11 -11.49 26.66
N SER A 48 9.05 -12.28 26.13
CA SER A 48 9.37 -12.33 24.70
C SER A 48 8.15 -12.67 23.85
N THR A 49 7.37 -13.67 24.26
CA THR A 49 6.13 -14.07 23.57
C THR A 49 5.08 -12.96 23.63
N ALA A 50 4.89 -12.34 24.80
CA ALA A 50 3.94 -11.25 24.96
C ALA A 50 4.30 -10.03 24.10
N ILE A 51 5.57 -9.64 24.07
CA ILE A 51 6.06 -8.51 23.26
C ILE A 51 5.82 -8.77 21.76
N MET A 52 6.18 -9.96 21.28
CA MET A 52 5.98 -10.32 19.87
C MET A 52 4.51 -10.39 19.48
N ALA A 53 3.66 -10.94 20.35
CA ALA A 53 2.21 -10.97 20.13
C ALA A 53 1.60 -9.56 20.12
N LEU A 54 2.01 -8.70 21.06
CA LEU A 54 1.57 -7.30 21.13
C LEU A 54 2.00 -6.50 19.91
N MET A 55 3.22 -6.71 19.40
CA MET A 55 3.72 -6.03 18.20
C MET A 55 2.82 -6.29 17.00
N VAL A 56 2.47 -7.56 16.75
CA VAL A 56 1.58 -7.96 15.66
C VAL A 56 0.16 -7.46 15.88
N LEU A 57 -0.33 -7.51 17.12
CA LEU A 57 -1.66 -7.01 17.47
C LEU A 57 -1.78 -5.50 17.21
N ILE A 58 -0.81 -4.71 17.67
CA ILE A 58 -0.79 -3.25 17.47
C ILE A 58 -0.68 -2.91 15.97
N LEU A 59 0.14 -3.65 15.22
CA LEU A 59 0.26 -3.49 13.79
C LEU A 59 -1.08 -3.74 13.08
N GLY A 60 -1.73 -4.86 13.37
CA GLY A 60 -3.04 -5.20 12.81
C GLY A 60 -4.13 -4.18 13.18
N LEU A 61 -4.16 -3.74 14.44
CA LEU A 61 -5.10 -2.70 14.90
C LEU A 61 -4.88 -1.39 14.16
N THR A 62 -3.65 -0.92 14.05
CA THR A 62 -3.33 0.36 13.40
C THR A 62 -3.72 0.34 11.91
N LEU A 63 -3.40 -0.75 11.21
CA LEU A 63 -3.77 -0.93 9.80
C LEU A 63 -5.29 -0.99 9.62
N THR A 64 -6.00 -1.69 10.50
CA THR A 64 -7.46 -1.79 10.44
C THR A 64 -8.12 -0.44 10.68
N GLN A 65 -7.64 0.34 11.66
CA GLN A 65 -8.15 1.67 11.93
C GLN A 65 -7.95 2.62 10.74
N LEU A 66 -6.80 2.52 10.07
CA LEU A 66 -6.53 3.28 8.85
C LEU A 66 -7.43 2.84 7.68
N ALA A 67 -7.63 1.54 7.50
CA ALA A 67 -8.49 0.99 6.46
C ALA A 67 -9.96 1.42 6.63
N LEU A 68 -10.49 1.38 7.86
CA LEU A 68 -11.84 1.85 8.17
C LEU A 68 -12.01 3.35 7.89
N ARG A 69 -10.95 4.16 8.14
CA ARG A 69 -10.94 5.59 7.80
C ARG A 69 -11.01 5.80 6.29
N PHE A 70 -10.20 5.08 5.52
CA PHE A 70 -10.22 5.18 4.05
C PHE A 70 -11.50 4.64 3.43
N ALA A 71 -12.03 3.52 3.92
CA ALA A 71 -13.29 2.96 3.45
C ALA A 71 -14.45 3.95 3.62
N ARG A 72 -14.47 4.65 4.76
CA ARG A 72 -15.46 5.72 5.02
C ARG A 72 -15.33 6.87 4.04
N LEU A 73 -14.11 7.35 3.80
CA LEU A 73 -13.84 8.43 2.84
C LEU A 73 -14.22 7.99 1.42
N ALA A 74 -13.86 6.78 1.02
CA ALA A 74 -14.21 6.24 -0.29
C ALA A 74 -15.73 6.17 -0.49
N ILE A 75 -16.48 5.66 0.49
CA ILE A 75 -17.94 5.57 0.41
C ILE A 75 -18.60 6.96 0.41
N SER A 76 -18.09 7.91 1.19
CA SER A 76 -18.65 9.28 1.20
C SER A 76 -18.42 10.03 -0.11
N GLU A 77 -17.34 9.71 -0.84
CA GLU A 77 -17.05 10.28 -2.15
C GLU A 77 -17.76 9.55 -3.29
N MET A 78 -17.86 8.22 -3.22
CA MET A 78 -18.52 7.40 -4.25
C MET A 78 -20.04 7.54 -4.24
N VAL A 79 -20.64 7.82 -3.08
CA VAL A 79 -22.09 7.93 -2.94
C VAL A 79 -22.49 9.38 -2.71
N GLY A 80 -23.00 10.04 -3.75
CA GLY A 80 -23.45 11.45 -3.71
C GLY A 80 -24.68 11.72 -2.81
N ALA A 81 -25.13 10.76 -2.01
CA ALA A 81 -26.28 10.90 -1.14
C ALA A 81 -25.93 11.63 0.16
N ARG A 82 -26.65 12.72 0.47
CA ARG A 82 -26.43 13.59 1.65
C ARG A 82 -26.43 12.84 2.99
N PHE A 83 -27.13 11.71 3.08
CA PHE A 83 -27.19 10.86 4.28
C PHE A 83 -25.88 10.09 4.56
N LEU A 84 -25.11 9.75 3.52
CA LEU A 84 -23.83 9.04 3.62
C LEU A 84 -22.62 9.98 3.78
N LYS A 85 -22.88 11.29 3.85
CA LYS A 85 -21.91 12.27 4.37
C LYS A 85 -21.86 12.31 5.90
N ASN A 86 -22.87 11.77 6.60
CA ASN A 86 -22.86 11.76 8.06
C ASN A 86 -21.87 10.72 8.59
N ILE A 87 -20.86 11.20 9.33
CA ILE A 87 -19.76 10.39 9.87
C ILE A 87 -20.23 9.17 10.66
N TYR A 88 -21.33 9.29 11.41
CA TYR A 88 -21.84 8.21 12.26
C TYR A 88 -22.48 7.09 11.44
N VAL A 89 -23.28 7.46 10.43
CA VAL A 89 -23.98 6.50 9.56
C VAL A 89 -22.99 5.71 8.71
N THR A 90 -22.03 6.41 8.09
CA THR A 90 -21.02 5.77 7.25
C THR A 90 -20.09 4.88 8.07
N SER A 91 -19.79 5.25 9.32
CA SER A 91 -19.00 4.38 10.22
C SER A 91 -19.73 3.08 10.55
N ILE A 92 -21.02 3.15 10.90
CA ILE A 92 -21.82 1.97 11.22
C ILE A 92 -21.90 1.04 10.01
N ILE A 93 -22.16 1.59 8.82
CA ILE A 93 -22.24 0.82 7.57
C ILE A 93 -20.89 0.12 7.29
N VAL A 94 -19.78 0.86 7.35
CA VAL A 94 -18.44 0.29 7.15
C VAL A 94 -18.16 -0.81 8.16
N SER A 95 -18.45 -0.60 9.44
CA SER A 95 -18.25 -1.60 10.49
C SER A 95 -19.09 -2.86 10.28
N ILE A 96 -20.35 -2.72 9.85
CA ILE A 96 -21.21 -3.88 9.53
C ILE A 96 -20.65 -4.64 8.32
N ILE A 97 -20.26 -3.95 7.25
CA ILE A 97 -19.66 -4.57 6.06
C ILE A 97 -18.38 -5.30 6.44
N THR A 98 -17.49 -4.67 7.22
CA THR A 98 -16.26 -5.30 7.70
C THR A 98 -16.56 -6.52 8.57
N PHE A 99 -17.53 -6.45 9.49
CA PHE A 99 -17.91 -7.59 10.32
C PHE A 99 -18.42 -8.78 9.49
N VAL A 100 -19.25 -8.52 8.48
CA VAL A 100 -19.77 -9.55 7.58
C VAL A 100 -18.62 -10.19 6.77
N LEU A 101 -17.68 -9.40 6.28
CA LEU A 101 -16.53 -9.88 5.49
C LEU A 101 -15.48 -10.62 6.34
N THR A 102 -15.34 -10.31 7.62
CA THR A 102 -14.39 -10.99 8.52
C THR A 102 -14.99 -12.23 9.19
N SER A 103 -16.31 -12.30 9.32
CA SER A 103 -16.97 -13.42 10.00
C SER A 103 -16.81 -14.74 9.24
N SER A 104 -16.37 -15.78 9.95
CA SER A 104 -16.20 -17.15 9.44
C SER A 104 -17.51 -17.77 8.93
N ARG A 105 -18.67 -17.21 9.30
CA ARG A 105 -20.00 -17.69 8.92
C ARG A 105 -20.40 -17.36 7.49
N PHE A 106 -19.77 -16.35 6.87
CA PHE A 106 -20.04 -15.93 5.49
C PHE A 106 -18.89 -16.28 4.54
N SER A 107 -18.05 -17.27 4.91
CA SER A 107 -16.85 -17.66 4.16
C SER A 107 -15.84 -16.53 4.06
N ALA A 108 -15.26 -16.12 5.20
CA ALA A 108 -14.32 -15.01 5.38
C ALA A 108 -13.42 -14.73 4.15
N PRO A 109 -13.82 -13.81 3.25
CA PRO A 109 -12.99 -13.41 2.11
C PRO A 109 -11.77 -12.60 2.55
N TRP A 110 -11.67 -12.31 3.85
CA TRP A 110 -10.65 -11.51 4.48
C TRP A 110 -9.22 -11.87 4.05
N GLY A 111 -8.89 -13.17 3.97
CA GLY A 111 -7.58 -13.61 3.50
C GLY A 111 -7.28 -13.16 2.06
N PHE A 112 -8.27 -13.18 1.18
CA PHE A 112 -8.11 -12.74 -0.21
C PHE A 112 -8.06 -11.22 -0.32
N ILE A 113 -8.93 -10.51 0.42
CA ILE A 113 -8.92 -9.04 0.47
C ILE A 113 -7.54 -8.55 0.92
N TRP A 114 -6.95 -9.20 1.92
CA TRP A 114 -5.60 -8.90 2.40
C TRP A 114 -4.56 -9.04 1.29
N THR A 115 -4.55 -10.17 0.58
CA THR A 115 -3.62 -10.42 -0.52
C THR A 115 -3.80 -9.43 -1.68
N LEU A 116 -5.04 -9.15 -2.08
CA LEU A 116 -5.35 -8.21 -3.16
C LEU A 116 -4.96 -6.77 -2.80
N PHE A 117 -5.18 -6.37 -1.54
CA PHE A 117 -4.73 -5.08 -1.03
C PHE A 117 -3.20 -4.96 -1.05
N GLY A 118 -2.50 -6.01 -0.62
CA GLY A 118 -1.06 -6.11 -0.70
C GLY A 118 -0.54 -5.96 -2.14
N GLY A 119 -1.12 -6.70 -3.08
CA GLY A 119 -0.75 -6.63 -4.50
C GLY A 119 -1.04 -5.27 -5.14
N SER A 120 -2.16 -4.63 -4.81
CA SER A 120 -2.49 -3.27 -5.28
C SER A 120 -1.47 -2.24 -4.80
N ASN A 121 -1.03 -2.36 -3.55
CA ASN A 121 -0.01 -1.49 -2.97
C ASN A 121 1.37 -1.69 -3.62
N GLN A 122 1.70 -2.93 -4.03
CA GLN A 122 2.93 -3.23 -4.77
C GLN A 122 2.88 -2.62 -6.17
N LEU A 123 1.71 -2.69 -6.82
CA LEU A 123 1.50 -2.08 -8.13
C LEU A 123 1.68 -0.56 -8.08
N LEU A 124 1.09 0.12 -7.09
CA LEU A 124 1.25 1.57 -6.89
C LEU A 124 2.71 1.98 -6.68
N ALA A 125 3.48 1.19 -5.93
CA ALA A 125 4.91 1.44 -5.75
C ALA A 125 5.70 1.23 -7.05
N GLY A 126 5.38 0.20 -7.83
CA GLY A 126 5.95 -0.01 -9.15
C GLY A 126 5.67 1.15 -10.12
N VAL A 127 4.44 1.68 -10.12
CA VAL A 127 4.06 2.88 -10.90
C VAL A 127 4.86 4.09 -10.46
N THR A 128 5.00 4.30 -9.15
CA THR A 128 5.72 5.45 -8.59
C THR A 128 7.19 5.42 -8.99
N LEU A 129 7.84 4.25 -8.90
CA LEU A 129 9.20 4.08 -9.40
C LEU A 129 9.29 4.33 -10.89
N LEU A 130 8.34 3.82 -11.68
CA LEU A 130 8.29 4.04 -13.13
C LEU A 130 8.16 5.52 -13.47
N VAL A 131 7.27 6.27 -12.81
CA VAL A 131 7.12 7.72 -12.99
C VAL A 131 8.40 8.45 -12.60
N THR A 132 9.04 8.03 -11.50
CA THR A 132 10.33 8.58 -11.07
C THR A 132 11.44 8.31 -12.10
N THR A 133 11.47 7.12 -12.69
CA THR A 133 12.36 6.73 -13.79
C THR A 133 12.14 7.59 -15.03
N LEU A 134 10.88 7.82 -15.42
CA LEU A 134 10.55 8.72 -16.55
C LEU A 134 10.97 10.17 -16.26
N TRP A 135 10.80 10.64 -15.03
CA TRP A 135 11.24 11.98 -14.62
C TRP A 135 12.77 12.11 -14.68
N LEU A 136 13.51 11.12 -14.16
CA LEU A 136 14.97 11.08 -14.26
C LEU A 136 15.45 11.04 -15.72
N ALA A 137 14.75 10.28 -16.58
CA ALA A 137 15.04 10.21 -18.00
C ALA A 137 14.84 11.57 -18.69
N LYS A 138 13.80 12.33 -18.32
CA LYS A 138 13.58 13.69 -18.83
C LYS A 138 14.71 14.66 -18.48
N ILE A 139 15.25 14.57 -17.27
CA ILE A 139 16.35 15.44 -16.80
C ILE A 139 17.73 14.89 -17.24
N LYS A 140 17.76 13.84 -18.09
CA LYS A 140 18.99 13.18 -18.58
C LYS A 140 19.91 12.69 -17.44
N ARG A 141 19.34 12.34 -16.29
CA ARG A 141 20.08 11.77 -15.15
C ARG A 141 20.07 10.25 -15.18
N ASN A 142 21.01 9.66 -14.42
CA ASN A 142 21.21 8.21 -14.39
C ASN A 142 19.91 7.47 -14.00
N THR A 143 19.28 6.85 -14.99
CA THR A 143 17.97 6.21 -14.84
C THR A 143 18.07 4.76 -14.34
N PHE A 144 19.28 4.19 -14.30
CA PHE A 144 19.49 2.79 -13.92
C PHE A 144 19.09 2.52 -12.46
N LEU A 145 19.32 3.49 -11.56
CA LEU A 145 19.07 3.34 -10.13
C LEU A 145 17.57 3.20 -9.78
N THR A 146 16.67 3.79 -10.56
CA THR A 146 15.22 3.67 -10.34
C THR A 146 14.56 2.72 -11.34
N GLY A 147 15.08 2.61 -12.56
CA GLY A 147 14.49 1.79 -13.61
C GLY A 147 14.63 0.29 -13.38
N ILE A 148 15.77 -0.18 -12.87
CA ILE A 148 15.96 -1.61 -12.56
C ILE A 148 14.99 -2.04 -11.45
N PRO A 149 14.91 -1.34 -10.29
CA PRO A 149 13.91 -1.64 -9.28
C PRO A 149 12.46 -1.55 -9.79
N ALA A 150 12.15 -0.58 -10.67
CA ALA A 150 10.80 -0.44 -11.22
C ALA A 150 10.38 -1.68 -12.03
N ILE A 151 11.26 -2.18 -12.92
CA ILE A 151 10.97 -3.35 -13.75
C ILE A 151 10.84 -4.60 -12.89
N PHE A 152 11.77 -4.79 -11.95
CA PHE A 152 11.72 -5.93 -11.03
C PHE A 152 10.43 -5.92 -10.19
N MET A 153 10.07 -4.76 -9.63
CA MET A 153 8.89 -4.63 -8.79
C MET A 153 7.59 -4.84 -9.57
N LEU A 154 7.44 -4.22 -10.74
CA LEU A 154 6.26 -4.42 -11.60
C LEU A 154 6.16 -5.86 -12.08
N GLY A 155 7.27 -6.46 -12.53
CA GLY A 155 7.30 -7.85 -13.00
C GLY A 155 6.91 -8.84 -11.90
N THR A 156 7.53 -8.74 -10.73
CA THR A 156 7.20 -9.61 -9.58
C THR A 156 5.76 -9.43 -9.11
N THR A 157 5.23 -8.20 -9.13
CA THR A 157 3.83 -7.92 -8.77
C THR A 157 2.85 -8.56 -9.76
N ILE A 158 3.09 -8.43 -11.07
CA ILE A 158 2.23 -9.02 -12.11
C ILE A 158 2.21 -10.54 -11.98
N VAL A 159 3.37 -11.16 -11.77
CA VAL A 159 3.47 -12.63 -11.58
C VAL A 159 2.70 -13.06 -10.33
N ALA A 160 2.88 -12.35 -9.19
CA ALA A 160 2.20 -12.67 -7.94
C ALA A 160 0.67 -12.52 -8.05
N LEU A 161 0.19 -11.46 -8.70
CA LEU A 161 -1.25 -11.24 -8.94
C LEU A 161 -1.82 -12.29 -9.91
N SER A 162 -1.08 -12.66 -10.96
CA SER A 162 -1.49 -13.71 -11.91
C SER A 162 -1.61 -15.06 -11.21
N TYR A 163 -0.65 -15.40 -10.35
CA TYR A 163 -0.70 -16.62 -9.55
C TYR A 163 -1.86 -16.61 -8.56
N THR A 164 -2.11 -15.47 -7.90
CA THR A 164 -3.24 -15.30 -6.99
C THR A 164 -4.58 -15.44 -7.73
N ALA A 165 -4.69 -14.88 -8.93
CA ALA A 165 -5.86 -15.04 -9.79
C ALA A 165 -6.11 -16.50 -10.15
N TYR A 166 -5.07 -17.22 -10.59
CA TYR A 166 -5.17 -18.65 -10.89
C TYR A 166 -5.58 -19.47 -9.66
N ALA A 167 -4.88 -19.29 -8.54
CA ALA A 167 -5.14 -20.07 -7.32
C ALA A 167 -6.55 -19.84 -6.76
N THR A 168 -7.05 -18.60 -6.78
CA THR A 168 -8.40 -18.29 -6.31
C THR A 168 -9.48 -18.84 -7.24
N LEU A 169 -9.28 -18.75 -8.56
CA LEU A 169 -10.23 -19.31 -9.53
C LEU A 169 -10.26 -20.84 -9.52
N ASP A 170 -9.12 -21.49 -9.31
CA ASP A 170 -9.02 -22.95 -9.17
C ASP A 170 -9.77 -23.44 -7.91
N ILE A 171 -9.60 -22.75 -6.78
CA ILE A 171 -10.37 -23.04 -5.55
C ILE A 171 -11.89 -22.82 -5.79
N ALA A 172 -12.26 -21.80 -6.55
CA ALA A 172 -13.66 -21.56 -6.91
C ALA A 172 -14.25 -22.69 -7.77
N ALA A 173 -13.46 -23.27 -8.67
CA ALA A 173 -13.89 -24.35 -9.56
C ALA A 173 -13.94 -25.73 -8.89
N THR A 174 -13.07 -25.98 -7.92
CA THR A 174 -12.89 -27.30 -7.28
C THR A 174 -13.70 -27.50 -5.99
N THR A 175 -14.31 -26.43 -5.45
CA THR A 175 -14.99 -26.48 -4.15
C THR A 175 -16.51 -26.58 -4.27
N ASN A 176 -17.13 -27.53 -3.55
CA ASN A 176 -18.59 -27.76 -3.60
C ASN A 176 -19.42 -26.92 -2.59
N THR A 177 -18.80 -26.02 -1.83
CA THR A 177 -19.52 -25.17 -0.87
C THR A 177 -19.88 -23.82 -1.51
N PRO A 178 -21.16 -23.47 -1.68
CA PRO A 178 -21.59 -22.30 -2.46
C PRO A 178 -20.91 -21.00 -2.01
N LEU A 179 -20.80 -20.78 -0.69
CA LEU A 179 -20.19 -19.55 -0.16
C LEU A 179 -18.70 -19.42 -0.50
N LYS A 180 -17.94 -20.53 -0.56
CA LYS A 180 -16.53 -20.49 -0.95
C LYS A 180 -16.36 -20.25 -2.45
N VAL A 181 -17.28 -20.73 -3.28
CA VAL A 181 -17.26 -20.49 -4.73
C VAL A 181 -17.42 -19.00 -5.02
N TYR A 182 -18.45 -18.35 -4.47
CA TYR A 182 -18.70 -16.93 -4.73
C TYR A 182 -17.57 -16.03 -4.23
N GLY A 183 -17.07 -16.26 -3.00
CA GLY A 183 -15.99 -15.44 -2.43
C GLY A 183 -14.69 -15.53 -3.24
N ASN A 184 -14.32 -16.73 -3.68
CA ASN A 184 -13.12 -16.96 -4.47
C ASN A 184 -13.26 -16.48 -5.93
N ALA A 185 -14.45 -16.62 -6.53
CA ALA A 185 -14.71 -16.13 -7.88
C ALA A 185 -14.61 -14.60 -7.96
N VAL A 186 -15.15 -13.89 -6.97
CA VAL A 186 -15.04 -12.42 -6.89
C VAL A 186 -13.57 -12.00 -6.67
N ALA A 187 -12.86 -12.67 -5.75
CA ALA A 187 -11.44 -12.38 -5.51
C ALA A 187 -10.58 -12.61 -6.76
N GLY A 188 -10.80 -13.73 -7.46
CA GLY A 188 -10.14 -14.04 -8.73
C GLY A 188 -10.44 -13.01 -9.81
N GLY A 189 -11.69 -12.58 -9.94
CA GLY A 189 -12.08 -11.51 -10.86
C GLY A 189 -11.33 -10.20 -10.60
N ILE A 190 -11.25 -9.77 -9.34
CA ILE A 190 -10.49 -8.56 -8.96
C ILE A 190 -8.99 -8.76 -9.23
N ALA A 191 -8.43 -9.93 -8.92
CA ALA A 191 -7.03 -10.25 -9.19
C ALA A 191 -6.70 -10.16 -10.69
N VAL A 192 -7.59 -10.67 -11.54
CA VAL A 192 -7.47 -10.59 -13.01
C VAL A 192 -7.48 -9.13 -13.46
N ILE A 193 -8.42 -8.32 -12.96
CA ILE A 193 -8.50 -6.90 -13.30
C ILE A 193 -7.20 -6.17 -12.91
N LEU A 194 -6.68 -6.40 -11.70
CA LEU A 194 -5.43 -5.79 -11.24
C LEU A 194 -4.22 -6.25 -12.07
N THR A 195 -4.20 -7.52 -12.49
CA THR A 195 -3.16 -8.07 -13.37
C THR A 195 -3.18 -7.39 -14.72
N ILE A 196 -4.36 -7.25 -15.34
CA ILE A 196 -4.52 -6.58 -16.63
C ILE A 196 -4.09 -5.11 -16.51
N LEU A 197 -4.54 -4.40 -15.48
CA LEU A 197 -4.14 -3.02 -15.22
C LEU A 197 -2.62 -2.89 -15.07
N GLY A 198 -1.97 -3.82 -14.36
CA GLY A 198 -0.54 -3.83 -14.21
C GLY A 198 0.22 -4.06 -15.52
N ILE A 199 -0.30 -4.92 -16.40
CA ILE A 199 0.28 -5.17 -17.73
C ILE A 199 0.13 -3.92 -18.60
N VAL A 200 -1.06 -3.34 -18.68
CA VAL A 200 -1.34 -2.12 -19.46
C VAL A 200 -0.42 -0.99 -19.01
N LEU A 201 -0.31 -0.77 -17.70
CA LEU A 201 0.48 0.31 -17.16
C LEU A 201 1.99 0.08 -17.34
N SER A 202 2.46 -1.17 -17.26
CA SER A 202 3.84 -1.52 -17.60
C SER A 202 4.14 -1.25 -19.08
N TYR A 203 3.19 -1.55 -19.97
CA TYR A 203 3.30 -1.24 -21.40
C TYR A 203 3.34 0.27 -21.66
N ASP A 204 2.43 1.04 -21.08
CA ASP A 204 2.39 2.50 -21.22
C ASP A 204 3.67 3.15 -20.68
N GLY A 205 4.16 2.68 -19.55
CA GLY A 205 5.40 3.16 -18.96
C GLY A 205 6.62 2.87 -19.83
N PHE A 206 6.70 1.68 -20.43
CA PHE A 206 7.77 1.34 -21.36
C PHE A 206 7.69 2.15 -22.67
N ARG A 207 6.48 2.37 -23.20
CA ARG A 207 6.25 3.23 -24.37
C ARG A 207 6.63 4.68 -24.08
N ALA A 208 6.28 5.20 -22.91
CA ALA A 208 6.67 6.55 -22.48
C ALA A 208 8.20 6.67 -22.36
N TYR A 209 8.87 5.66 -21.81
CA TYR A 209 10.33 5.63 -21.71
C TYR A 209 11.01 5.68 -23.08
N ARG A 210 10.52 4.88 -24.04
CA ARG A 210 11.01 4.90 -25.44
C ARG A 210 10.83 6.26 -26.10
N ARG A 211 9.68 6.93 -25.91
CA ARG A 211 9.46 8.27 -26.48
C ARG A 211 10.47 9.30 -25.98
N ILE A 212 10.78 9.29 -24.68
CA ILE A 212 11.76 10.20 -24.08
C ILE A 212 13.17 9.95 -24.65
N ARG A 213 13.55 8.68 -24.85
CA ARG A 213 14.85 8.30 -25.41
C ARG A 213 15.00 8.63 -26.89
N VAL A 214 13.94 8.50 -27.68
CA VAL A 214 13.94 8.77 -29.14
C VAL A 214 13.81 10.28 -29.45
N GLY A 215 13.78 11.15 -28.42
CA GLY A 215 13.70 12.60 -28.60
C GLY A 215 12.30 13.13 -28.94
N GLY A 216 11.27 12.28 -28.84
CA GLY A 216 9.87 12.61 -29.17
C GLY A 216 9.14 13.38 -28.07
N VAL A 217 9.80 14.38 -27.46
CA VAL A 217 9.12 15.36 -26.60
C VAL A 217 9.27 16.71 -27.27
N SER A 218 8.36 17.01 -28.20
CA SER A 218 7.96 18.40 -28.42
C SER A 218 7.38 18.89 -27.11
N THR A 219 8.12 19.73 -26.40
CA THR A 219 7.56 20.59 -25.36
C THR A 219 6.31 21.24 -25.95
N PRO A 220 5.11 21.09 -25.35
CA PRO A 220 4.09 22.11 -25.52
C PRO A 220 4.79 23.41 -25.14
N SER A 221 4.84 24.37 -26.06
CA SER A 221 5.29 25.71 -25.74
C SER A 221 4.50 26.14 -24.50
N MET A 222 5.18 26.19 -23.34
CA MET A 222 4.67 26.97 -22.23
C MET A 222 4.71 28.39 -22.77
N THR A 223 3.59 28.86 -23.32
CA THR A 223 3.38 30.29 -23.50
C THR A 223 3.63 30.87 -22.12
N PRO A 224 4.67 31.71 -21.93
CA PRO A 224 4.86 32.35 -20.66
C PRO A 224 3.56 33.06 -20.34
N GLY A 225 2.85 32.59 -19.31
CA GLY A 225 1.79 33.39 -18.71
C GLY A 225 2.40 34.76 -18.38
N PRO A 226 1.65 35.86 -18.52
CA PRO A 226 2.19 37.21 -18.41
C PRO A 226 3.05 37.28 -17.15
N VAL A 227 4.34 37.46 -17.37
CA VAL A 227 5.31 37.70 -16.30
C VAL A 227 4.77 38.92 -15.58
N LEU A 228 4.32 38.74 -14.34
CA LEU A 228 3.97 39.86 -13.47
C LEU A 228 5.22 40.72 -13.41
N ALA A 229 5.17 41.84 -14.14
CA ALA A 229 6.24 42.79 -14.22
C ALA A 229 6.57 43.20 -12.80
N LYS A 230 7.82 42.92 -12.44
CA LYS A 230 8.50 43.38 -11.23
C LYS A 230 8.14 44.85 -10.98
N ALA A 231 7.23 45.10 -10.04
CA ALA A 231 7.06 46.40 -9.45
C ALA A 231 8.32 46.68 -8.64
N ALA A 232 9.29 47.32 -9.29
CA ALA A 232 10.39 47.97 -8.63
C ALA A 232 9.85 49.20 -7.90
N GLY A 233 10.08 49.28 -6.58
CA GLY A 233 9.99 50.51 -5.82
C GLY A 233 8.89 50.55 -4.76
N SER A 234 9.22 50.14 -3.53
CA SER A 234 9.04 50.96 -2.31
C SER A 234 9.47 50.16 -1.09
N GLU A 235 10.70 50.43 -0.65
CA GLU A 235 11.21 50.47 0.72
C GLU A 235 10.68 49.46 1.76
N THR A 236 11.60 48.60 2.22
CA THR A 236 11.46 47.84 3.47
C THR A 236 11.60 48.77 4.68
N PRO A 237 10.63 48.83 5.62
CA PRO A 237 10.88 49.47 6.90
C PRO A 237 11.74 48.53 7.75
N LYS A 238 12.95 48.98 8.11
CA LYS A 238 13.73 48.39 9.20
C LYS A 238 12.98 48.59 10.51
N PRO A 239 12.85 47.58 11.39
CA PRO A 239 12.40 47.84 12.75
C PRO A 239 13.53 48.55 13.51
N ALA A 240 13.34 49.85 13.77
CA ALA A 240 14.19 50.60 14.68
C ALA A 240 13.82 50.21 16.11
N PHE A 241 14.69 49.45 16.78
CA PHE A 241 14.68 49.33 18.22
C PHE A 241 15.26 50.62 18.81
N THR A 242 14.39 51.53 19.23
CA THR A 242 14.74 52.62 20.14
C THR A 242 13.83 52.51 21.35
N GLY A 243 14.46 52.37 22.51
CA GLY A 243 13.78 52.19 23.78
C GLY A 243 13.02 53.44 24.20
N GLU A 244 11.89 53.20 24.84
CA GLU A 244 11.27 54.16 25.73
C GLU A 244 10.71 53.38 26.92
N LEU A 245 11.45 53.46 28.02
CA LEU A 245 10.94 53.23 29.37
C LEU A 245 10.11 54.46 29.72
N ALA A 246 8.84 54.29 30.06
CA ALA A 246 8.12 55.25 30.90
C ALA A 246 7.01 54.53 31.68
N GLU A 247 7.09 54.71 32.98
CA GLU A 247 6.19 54.24 34.03
C GLU A 247 4.75 54.75 33.84
N THR A 248 3.78 53.92 34.19
CA THR A 248 2.74 54.21 35.21
C THR A 248 1.95 52.94 35.52
#